data_AF-A0AA96VVV9-F1
#
_entry.id   AF-A0AA96VVV9-F1
#
_cell.length_a   1.000
_cell.length_b   1.000
_cell.length_c   1.000
_cell.angle_alpha   90.00
_cell.angle_beta   90.00
_cell.angle_gamma   90.00
#
_symmetry.space_group_name_H-M   'P 1'
#
loop_
_entity.id
_entity.type
_entity.pdbx_description
1 polymer ?
#
loop_
_entity_poly.entity_id
_entity_poly.type
_entity_poly.pdbx_seq_one_letter_code
_entity_poly.pdbx_strand_id
1 'polypeptide(L)'
;MVNRLDSLIRNKKLTGAEVGRLVLSNVIHIYARALAGEKDPKPLFSQASLDNMVSEIEGSHSISIFNRYIALGQWLEKEGVRATGYYYSFQSAIRGYMLPIKASYTAEQYLADVNARPLVMTQEEYDKEVSDALTDFLKSHGDLTLGELIDSALERLYFEYKEHPKKQTTFKKELDKLAKIHASEEIIKHFNQLLGEEEYSEGVTLADLIEDGLEEGFFFPYAFDLWVTDNLEDKEIKDRDKKFLKKHYGDIIQVALSKIGEEIPKISDFKDFSETVISAEKAYKIDLVGFKETAKGASMVDHDITRRGVLIKSEKHKPIFGNFFEVGLMDLVAENDNLENLIADKEKQAILNYQRKQIKDAYIRLLAFNTVVDVLANNLNIKDFATLKEQERGTIELINAVNGTLEIFKEFLQNQSIVTWTDNLEAKLELFNGCLKPIDLDKLKIPEDRITALNSILDNDLEAFDNKKHPNLDIIEELIEGVGNE
;
A
#
# COMPACT_ATOMS: atom_id res chain seq x y z
N MET A 1 27.51 -46.43 24.97
CA MET A 1 27.75 -45.21 25.75
C MET A 1 27.16 -45.34 27.17
N VAL A 2 25.92 -45.83 27.31
CA VAL A 2 25.23 -46.16 28.58
C VAL A 2 26.10 -46.98 29.56
N ASN A 3 26.66 -48.12 29.11
CA ASN A 3 27.45 -49.00 29.99
C ASN A 3 28.79 -48.43 30.52
N ARG A 4 29.28 -47.30 29.97
CA ARG A 4 30.54 -46.65 30.41
C ARG A 4 30.29 -45.59 31.49
N LEU A 5 29.14 -44.91 31.46
CA LEU A 5 28.74 -43.95 32.50
C LEU A 5 28.33 -44.68 33.79
N ASP A 6 27.58 -45.79 33.67
CA ASP A 6 27.15 -46.60 34.82
C ASP A 6 28.35 -47.15 35.63
N SER A 7 29.46 -47.48 34.95
CA SER A 7 30.69 -47.93 35.61
C SER A 7 31.50 -46.81 36.27
N LEU A 8 31.35 -45.56 35.82
CA LEU A 8 32.06 -44.39 36.37
C LEU A 8 31.35 -43.82 37.61
N ILE A 9 30.03 -43.97 37.70
CA ILE A 9 29.22 -43.49 38.83
C ILE A 9 29.33 -44.42 40.05
N ARG A 10 29.51 -45.73 39.85
CA ARG A 10 29.55 -46.74 40.94
C ARG A 10 30.66 -46.59 41.99
N ASN A 11 31.67 -45.75 41.77
CA ASN A 11 32.86 -45.65 42.64
C ASN A 11 33.04 -44.29 43.34
N LYS A 12 32.10 -43.33 43.21
CA LYS A 12 32.19 -41.99 43.81
C LYS A 12 30.84 -41.61 44.44
N LYS A 13 30.82 -41.18 45.70
CA LYS A 13 29.62 -40.56 46.30
C LYS A 13 29.29 -39.27 45.52
N LEU A 14 28.12 -39.24 44.89
CA LEU A 14 27.68 -38.08 44.12
C LEU A 14 27.08 -37.01 45.05
N THR A 15 27.33 -35.76 44.72
CA THR A 15 26.68 -34.60 45.35
C THR A 15 25.23 -34.47 44.87
N GLY A 16 24.39 -33.79 45.64
CA GLY A 16 23.00 -33.54 45.25
C GLY A 16 22.87 -32.74 43.95
N ALA A 17 23.84 -31.88 43.62
CA ALA A 17 23.93 -31.19 42.34
C ALA A 17 24.21 -32.16 41.17
N GLU A 18 25.16 -33.09 41.35
CA GLU A 18 25.49 -34.11 40.33
C GLU A 18 24.27 -35.03 40.07
N VAL A 19 23.63 -35.54 41.13
CA VAL A 19 22.43 -36.38 40.99
C VAL A 19 21.26 -35.58 40.40
N GLY A 20 21.07 -34.34 40.84
CA GLY A 20 20.02 -33.45 40.33
C GLY A 20 20.16 -33.17 38.82
N ARG A 21 21.38 -32.89 38.33
CA ARG A 21 21.64 -32.72 36.89
C ARG A 21 21.35 -33.98 36.09
N LEU A 22 21.66 -35.17 36.61
CA LEU A 22 21.38 -36.44 35.94
C LEU A 22 19.87 -36.71 35.83
N VAL A 23 19.12 -36.49 36.92
CA VAL A 23 17.66 -36.62 36.92
C VAL A 23 17.03 -35.62 35.95
N LEU A 24 17.45 -34.34 36.01
CA LEU A 24 16.95 -33.30 35.11
C LEU A 24 17.27 -33.62 33.64
N SER A 25 18.48 -34.09 33.35
CA SER A 25 18.87 -34.52 32.00
C SER A 25 18.00 -35.67 31.48
N ASN A 26 17.60 -36.60 32.36
CA ASN A 26 16.70 -37.69 32.01
C ASN A 26 15.30 -37.16 31.63
N VAL A 27 14.76 -36.22 32.41
CA VAL A 27 13.45 -35.58 32.14
C VAL A 27 13.49 -34.80 30.82
N ILE A 28 14.50 -33.95 30.64
CA ILE A 28 14.67 -33.13 29.43
C ILE A 28 14.80 -34.01 28.19
N HIS A 29 15.58 -35.10 28.27
CA HIS A 29 15.74 -36.02 27.15
C HIS A 29 14.42 -36.65 26.71
N ILE A 30 13.60 -37.11 27.66
CA ILE A 30 12.29 -37.70 27.38
C ILE A 30 11.39 -36.64 26.74
N TYR A 31 11.35 -35.44 27.33
CA TYR A 31 10.48 -34.36 26.88
C TYR A 31 10.86 -33.84 25.48
N ALA A 32 12.16 -33.59 25.23
CA ALA A 32 12.67 -33.19 23.93
C ALA A 32 12.31 -34.19 22.80
N ARG A 33 12.42 -35.49 23.09
CA ARG A 33 12.05 -36.53 22.11
C ARG A 33 10.55 -36.63 21.91
N ALA A 34 9.75 -36.40 22.95
CA ALA A 34 8.29 -36.29 22.82
C ALA A 34 7.91 -35.10 21.93
N LEU A 35 8.53 -33.94 22.12
CA LEU A 35 8.33 -32.75 21.28
C LEU A 35 8.74 -33.01 19.82
N ALA A 36 9.76 -33.83 19.59
CA ALA A 36 10.15 -34.29 18.25
C ALA A 36 9.19 -35.32 17.62
N GLY A 37 8.10 -35.71 18.31
CA GLY A 37 7.08 -36.61 17.81
C GLY A 37 7.33 -38.10 18.07
N GLU A 38 8.31 -38.44 18.91
CA GLU A 38 8.56 -39.84 19.28
C GLU A 38 7.47 -40.37 20.22
N LYS A 39 6.90 -41.52 19.89
CA LYS A 39 5.97 -42.25 20.78
C LYS A 39 6.78 -43.05 21.79
N ASP A 40 6.46 -42.87 23.07
CA ASP A 40 7.11 -43.52 24.22
C ASP A 40 8.65 -43.36 24.25
N PRO A 41 9.16 -42.12 24.34
CA PRO A 41 10.59 -41.87 24.35
C PRO A 41 11.28 -42.56 25.54
N LYS A 42 12.35 -43.30 25.23
CA LYS A 42 13.10 -44.05 26.25
C LYS A 42 13.94 -43.12 27.13
N PRO A 43 13.94 -43.32 28.47
CA PRO A 43 14.76 -42.55 29.37
C PRO A 43 16.26 -42.85 29.18
N LEU A 44 17.12 -41.89 29.56
CA LEU A 44 18.58 -42.06 29.62
C LEU A 44 18.99 -43.08 30.69
N PHE A 45 18.28 -43.08 31.82
CA PHE A 45 18.53 -43.96 32.96
C PHE A 45 17.25 -44.70 33.36
N SER A 46 17.37 -45.91 33.89
CA SER A 46 16.22 -46.61 34.47
C SER A 46 15.80 -45.97 35.80
N GLN A 47 14.53 -46.07 36.17
CA GLN A 47 14.04 -45.54 37.45
C GLN A 47 14.83 -46.11 38.64
N ALA A 48 15.09 -47.42 38.65
CA ALA A 48 15.89 -48.07 39.68
C ALA A 48 17.33 -47.52 39.77
N SER A 49 17.91 -47.09 38.64
CA SER A 49 19.23 -46.46 38.65
C SER A 49 19.19 -45.08 39.29
N LEU A 50 18.15 -44.29 39.02
CA LEU A 50 17.95 -42.97 39.62
C LEU A 50 17.67 -43.07 41.12
N ASP A 51 16.80 -44.00 41.54
CA ASP A 51 16.47 -44.22 42.96
C ASP A 51 17.69 -44.57 43.80
N ASN A 52 18.59 -45.41 43.26
CA ASN A 52 19.86 -45.72 43.90
C ASN A 52 20.74 -44.47 44.05
N MET A 53 20.90 -43.66 43.00
CA MET A 53 21.70 -42.42 43.05
C MET A 53 21.15 -41.42 44.08
N VAL A 54 19.82 -41.32 44.19
CA VAL A 54 19.17 -40.44 45.18
C VAL A 54 19.40 -40.93 46.61
N SER A 55 19.39 -42.24 46.84
CA SER A 55 19.59 -42.84 48.17
C SER A 55 20.99 -42.60 48.76
N GLU A 56 21.97 -42.32 47.91
CA GLU A 56 23.37 -42.09 48.28
C GLU A 56 23.69 -40.62 48.62
N ILE A 57 22.72 -39.70 48.48
CA ILE A 57 22.91 -38.28 48.80
C ILE A 57 22.97 -38.08 50.33
N GLU A 58 24.10 -37.59 50.84
CA GLU A 58 24.31 -37.32 52.26
C GLU A 58 24.31 -35.82 52.58
N GLY A 59 23.75 -35.45 53.74
CA GLY A 59 23.79 -34.09 54.28
C GLY A 59 22.62 -33.21 53.83
N SER A 60 22.08 -32.43 54.78
CA SER A 60 20.90 -31.58 54.57
C SER A 60 21.07 -30.54 53.47
N HIS A 61 22.27 -29.97 53.34
CA HIS A 61 22.59 -29.00 52.28
C HIS A 61 22.56 -29.65 50.88
N SER A 62 23.17 -30.83 50.73
CA SER A 62 23.21 -31.57 49.46
C SER A 62 21.81 -31.99 49.01
N ILE A 63 20.99 -32.47 49.95
CA ILE A 63 19.57 -32.79 49.71
C ILE A 63 18.78 -31.54 49.29
N SER A 64 19.05 -30.39 49.91
CA SER A 64 18.41 -29.12 49.55
C SER A 64 18.72 -28.71 48.11
N ILE A 65 19.98 -28.84 47.68
CA ILE A 65 20.36 -28.53 46.29
C ILE A 65 19.69 -29.51 45.31
N PHE A 66 19.70 -30.81 45.61
CA PHE A 66 18.99 -31.80 44.79
C PHE A 66 17.51 -31.45 44.58
N ASN A 67 16.81 -31.06 45.65
CA ASN A 67 15.39 -30.68 45.57
C ASN A 67 15.14 -29.47 44.65
N ARG A 68 16.09 -28.53 44.50
CA ARG A 68 15.97 -27.39 43.57
C ARG A 68 15.98 -27.86 42.11
N TYR A 69 16.78 -28.86 41.76
CA TYR A 69 16.75 -29.46 40.41
C TYR A 69 15.42 -30.17 40.13
N ILE A 70 14.84 -30.84 41.13
CA ILE A 70 13.51 -31.44 41.01
C ILE A 70 12.43 -30.37 40.80
N ALA A 71 12.48 -29.29 41.58
CA ALA A 71 11.56 -28.16 41.43
C ALA A 71 11.69 -27.48 40.05
N LEU A 72 12.91 -27.32 39.53
CA LEU A 72 13.15 -26.85 38.17
C LEU A 72 12.54 -27.80 37.11
N GLY A 73 12.71 -29.12 37.26
CA GLY A 73 12.08 -30.10 36.36
C GLY A 73 10.56 -29.98 36.32
N GLN A 74 9.92 -29.87 37.50
CA GLN A 74 8.47 -29.66 37.62
C GLN A 74 8.02 -28.32 37.02
N TRP A 75 8.82 -27.27 37.19
CA TRP A 75 8.56 -25.97 36.58
C TRP A 75 8.63 -26.06 35.05
N LEU A 76 9.65 -26.73 34.49
CA LEU A 76 9.77 -26.92 33.04
C LEU A 76 8.59 -27.69 32.45
N GLU A 77 8.11 -28.75 33.11
CA GLU A 77 6.93 -29.50 32.66
C GLU A 77 5.68 -28.61 32.66
N LYS A 78 5.45 -27.87 33.75
CA LYS A 78 4.29 -27.00 33.89
C LYS A 78 4.32 -25.83 32.89
N GLU A 79 5.43 -25.11 32.83
CA GLU A 79 5.57 -23.95 31.94
C GLU A 79 5.71 -24.35 30.48
N GLY A 80 6.30 -25.52 30.18
CA GLY A 80 6.31 -26.07 28.82
C GLY A 80 4.89 -26.33 28.30
N VAL A 81 4.01 -26.95 29.09
CA VAL A 81 2.59 -27.14 28.71
C VAL A 81 1.88 -25.80 28.51
N ARG A 82 2.16 -24.79 29.36
CA ARG A 82 1.60 -23.44 29.21
C ARG A 82 2.12 -22.77 27.93
N ALA A 83 3.41 -22.86 27.65
CA ALA A 83 4.04 -22.31 26.45
C ALA A 83 3.43 -22.93 25.19
N THR A 84 3.27 -24.26 25.13
CA THR A 84 2.54 -24.93 24.04
C THR A 84 1.11 -24.39 23.89
N GLY A 85 0.39 -24.14 25.00
CA GLY A 85 -0.92 -23.50 24.99
C GLY A 85 -0.90 -22.09 24.38
N TYR A 86 0.08 -21.27 24.74
CA TYR A 86 0.27 -19.95 24.14
C TYR A 86 0.66 -20.02 22.66
N TYR A 87 1.43 -21.03 22.24
CA TYR A 87 1.76 -21.23 20.82
C TYR A 87 0.51 -21.50 19.97
N TYR A 88 -0.39 -22.36 20.43
CA TYR A 88 -1.66 -22.58 19.73
C TYR A 88 -2.58 -21.36 19.77
N SER A 89 -2.62 -20.63 20.89
CA SER A 89 -3.35 -19.36 21.01
C SER A 89 -2.82 -18.32 20.01
N PHE A 90 -1.50 -18.19 19.90
CA PHE A 90 -0.82 -17.33 18.93
C PHE A 90 -1.23 -17.69 17.49
N GLN A 91 -1.13 -18.96 17.10
CA GLN A 91 -1.50 -19.40 15.75
C GLN A 91 -2.99 -19.14 15.44
N SER A 92 -3.86 -19.40 16.41
CA SER A 92 -5.30 -19.14 16.28
C SER A 92 -5.58 -17.64 16.10
N ALA A 93 -4.92 -16.79 16.90
CA ALA A 93 -5.08 -15.35 16.82
C ALA A 93 -4.53 -14.77 15.51
N ILE A 94 -3.39 -15.27 15.01
CA ILE A 94 -2.86 -14.95 13.68
C ILE A 94 -3.89 -15.29 12.60
N ARG A 95 -4.50 -16.48 12.65
CA ARG A 95 -5.53 -16.89 11.69
C ARG A 95 -6.77 -15.99 11.78
N GLY A 96 -7.23 -15.70 12.99
CA GLY A 96 -8.39 -14.82 13.24
C GLY A 96 -8.15 -13.39 12.78
N TYR A 97 -6.91 -12.90 12.85
CA TYR A 97 -6.51 -11.60 12.34
C TYR A 97 -6.43 -11.60 10.81
N MET A 98 -5.77 -12.59 10.21
CA MET A 98 -5.46 -12.60 8.78
C MET A 98 -6.63 -12.94 7.86
N LEU A 99 -7.59 -13.75 8.31
CA LEU A 99 -8.72 -14.16 7.49
C LEU A 99 -9.57 -12.96 6.99
N PRO A 100 -10.09 -12.08 7.86
CA PRO A 100 -10.83 -10.90 7.41
C PRO A 100 -9.96 -9.93 6.60
N ILE A 101 -8.68 -9.77 6.95
CA ILE A 101 -7.74 -8.90 6.19
C ILE A 101 -7.60 -9.38 4.75
N LYS A 102 -7.42 -10.69 4.55
CA LYS A 102 -7.33 -11.26 3.19
C LYS A 102 -8.65 -11.16 2.44
N ALA A 103 -9.78 -11.33 3.10
CA ALA A 103 -11.09 -11.13 2.49
C ALA A 103 -11.25 -9.69 2.00
N SER A 104 -10.93 -8.69 2.85
CA SER A 104 -10.95 -7.29 2.46
C SER A 104 -9.97 -6.96 1.34
N TYR A 105 -8.75 -7.50 1.38
CA TYR A 105 -7.79 -7.29 0.30
C TYR A 105 -8.31 -7.83 -1.04
N THR A 106 -8.86 -9.05 -1.03
CA THR A 106 -9.45 -9.67 -2.21
C THR A 106 -10.64 -8.86 -2.74
N ALA A 107 -11.49 -8.36 -1.84
CA ALA A 107 -12.62 -7.50 -2.17
C ALA A 107 -12.17 -6.20 -2.85
N GLU A 108 -11.18 -5.50 -2.29
CA GLU A 108 -10.67 -4.26 -2.89
C GLU A 108 -9.99 -4.49 -4.24
N GLN A 109 -9.25 -5.58 -4.41
CA GLN A 109 -8.68 -5.96 -5.71
C GLN A 109 -9.76 -6.22 -6.74
N TYR A 110 -10.84 -6.92 -6.36
CA TYR A 110 -11.96 -7.19 -7.24
C TYR A 110 -12.71 -5.90 -7.61
N LEU A 111 -12.98 -5.02 -6.64
CA LEU A 111 -13.63 -3.73 -6.90
C LEU A 111 -12.81 -2.85 -7.82
N ALA A 112 -11.48 -2.80 -7.64
CA ALA A 112 -10.58 -2.10 -8.54
C ALA A 112 -10.63 -2.65 -9.98
N ASP A 113 -10.67 -3.98 -10.15
CA ASP A 113 -10.84 -4.61 -11.46
C ASP A 113 -12.21 -4.27 -12.06
N VAL A 114 -13.29 -4.33 -11.27
CA VAL A 114 -14.64 -3.96 -11.73
C VAL A 114 -14.68 -2.49 -12.17
N ASN A 115 -14.07 -1.57 -11.42
CA ASN A 115 -14.02 -0.15 -11.76
C ASN A 115 -13.23 0.12 -13.04
N ALA A 116 -12.18 -0.67 -13.29
CA ALA A 116 -11.35 -0.55 -14.49
C ALA A 116 -11.99 -1.17 -15.74
N ARG A 117 -13.11 -1.89 -15.62
CA ARG A 117 -13.78 -2.48 -16.80
C ARG A 117 -14.44 -1.39 -17.65
N PRO A 118 -14.48 -1.58 -18.98
CA PRO A 118 -15.25 -0.71 -19.86
C PRO A 118 -16.72 -0.67 -19.46
N LEU A 119 -17.35 0.49 -19.66
CA LEU A 119 -18.79 0.62 -19.50
C LEU A 119 -19.49 -0.25 -20.55
N VAL A 120 -20.42 -1.09 -20.11
CA VAL A 120 -21.21 -1.95 -21.02
C VAL A 120 -22.56 -1.30 -21.25
N MET A 121 -22.81 -0.86 -22.47
CA MET A 121 -24.05 -0.18 -22.86
C MET A 121 -24.47 -0.52 -24.30
N THR A 122 -25.70 -0.21 -24.67
CA THR A 122 -26.18 -0.28 -26.05
C THR A 122 -25.70 0.93 -26.86
N GLN A 123 -25.83 0.85 -28.20
CA GLN A 123 -25.51 2.00 -29.06
C GLN A 123 -26.40 3.21 -28.74
N GLU A 124 -27.68 2.98 -28.49
CA GLU A 124 -28.63 4.05 -28.15
C GLU A 124 -28.28 4.74 -26.82
N GLU A 125 -27.88 3.97 -25.81
CA GLU A 125 -27.40 4.51 -24.53
C GLU A 125 -26.12 5.32 -24.71
N TYR A 126 -25.16 4.82 -25.49
CA TYR A 126 -23.92 5.54 -25.80
C TYR A 126 -24.20 6.88 -26.50
N ASP A 127 -25.00 6.86 -27.56
CA ASP A 127 -25.32 8.07 -28.34
C ASP A 127 -26.05 9.10 -27.47
N LYS A 128 -26.90 8.63 -26.55
CA LYS A 128 -27.59 9.48 -25.59
C LYS A 128 -26.62 10.12 -24.59
N GLU A 129 -25.76 9.34 -23.95
CA GLU A 129 -24.76 9.85 -22.99
C GLU A 129 -23.84 10.91 -23.63
N VAL A 130 -23.36 10.65 -24.85
CA VAL A 130 -22.55 11.63 -25.60
C VAL A 130 -23.35 12.91 -25.89
N SER A 131 -24.63 12.78 -26.26
CA SER A 131 -25.50 13.93 -26.53
C SER A 131 -25.81 14.74 -25.25
N ASP A 132 -26.01 14.06 -24.13
CA ASP A 132 -26.30 14.70 -22.84
C ASP A 132 -25.05 15.44 -22.34
N ALA A 133 -23.88 14.79 -22.36
CA ALA A 133 -22.60 15.41 -22.02
C ALA A 133 -22.30 16.65 -22.88
N LEU A 134 -22.52 16.57 -24.20
CA LEU A 134 -22.38 17.70 -25.10
C LEU A 134 -23.34 18.84 -24.77
N THR A 135 -24.59 18.51 -24.46
CA THR A 135 -25.61 19.50 -24.11
C THR A 135 -25.22 20.24 -22.82
N ASP A 136 -24.71 19.53 -21.83
CA ASP A 136 -24.29 20.11 -20.56
C ASP A 136 -23.00 20.93 -20.72
N PHE A 137 -22.05 20.48 -21.54
CA PHE A 137 -20.89 21.27 -21.92
C PHE A 137 -21.31 22.59 -22.57
N LEU A 138 -22.16 22.56 -23.60
CA LEU A 138 -22.58 23.77 -24.32
C LEU A 138 -23.31 24.79 -23.41
N LYS A 139 -24.05 24.30 -22.41
CA LYS A 139 -24.72 25.17 -21.42
C LYS A 139 -23.76 25.74 -20.38
N SER A 140 -22.83 24.93 -19.87
CA SER A 140 -21.93 25.31 -18.78
C SER A 140 -20.74 26.15 -19.25
N HIS A 141 -20.26 25.92 -20.47
CA HIS A 141 -19.13 26.64 -21.05
C HIS A 141 -19.46 28.13 -21.33
N GLY A 142 -20.71 28.45 -21.66
CA GLY A 142 -21.18 29.83 -21.79
C GLY A 142 -20.80 30.49 -23.13
N ASP A 143 -20.19 31.67 -23.06
CA ASP A 143 -19.82 32.46 -24.24
C ASP A 143 -18.36 32.25 -24.63
N LEU A 144 -18.13 31.95 -25.91
CA LEU A 144 -16.79 31.83 -26.48
C LEU A 144 -16.15 33.20 -26.63
N THR A 145 -14.89 33.27 -26.21
CA THR A 145 -14.01 34.41 -26.40
C THR A 145 -13.44 34.44 -27.82
N LEU A 146 -13.01 35.62 -28.26
CA LEU A 146 -12.30 35.75 -29.53
C LEU A 146 -11.03 34.89 -29.55
N GLY A 147 -10.37 34.75 -28.40
CA GLY A 147 -9.20 33.92 -28.24
C GLY A 147 -9.46 32.45 -28.58
N GLU A 148 -10.50 31.84 -27.98
CA GLU A 148 -10.88 30.44 -28.26
C GLU A 148 -11.23 30.22 -29.73
N LEU A 149 -11.83 31.22 -30.38
CA LEU A 149 -12.14 31.15 -31.81
C LEU A 149 -10.88 31.25 -32.68
N ILE A 150 -9.91 32.08 -32.30
CA ILE A 150 -8.61 32.17 -32.98
C ILE A 150 -7.87 30.84 -32.88
N ASP A 151 -7.87 30.23 -31.69
CA ASP A 151 -7.27 28.92 -31.46
C ASP A 151 -7.87 27.86 -32.41
N SER A 152 -9.19 27.70 -32.33
CA SER A 152 -9.94 26.75 -33.16
C SER A 152 -9.69 26.99 -34.67
N ALA A 153 -9.60 28.26 -35.09
CA ALA A 153 -9.31 28.61 -36.47
C ALA A 153 -7.86 28.30 -36.88
N LEU A 154 -6.88 28.55 -36.01
CA LEU A 154 -5.47 28.24 -36.25
C LEU A 154 -5.23 26.73 -36.33
N GLU A 155 -5.76 25.96 -35.38
CA GLU A 155 -5.68 24.49 -35.39
C GLU A 155 -6.24 23.93 -36.69
N ARG A 156 -7.44 24.37 -37.09
CA ARG A 156 -8.05 23.92 -38.34
C ARG A 156 -7.22 24.28 -39.56
N LEU A 157 -6.73 25.51 -39.67
CA LEU A 157 -5.88 25.93 -40.78
C LEU A 157 -4.58 25.13 -40.84
N TYR A 158 -4.03 24.76 -39.69
CA TYR A 158 -2.86 23.92 -39.56
C TYR A 158 -3.12 22.47 -39.99
N PHE A 159 -4.21 21.85 -39.53
CA PHE A 159 -4.58 20.50 -39.97
C PHE A 159 -4.89 20.44 -41.47
N GLU A 160 -5.59 21.44 -42.02
CA GLU A 160 -5.82 21.55 -43.47
C GLU A 160 -4.49 21.68 -44.25
N TYR A 161 -3.51 22.40 -43.69
CA TYR A 161 -2.17 22.47 -44.24
C TYR A 161 -1.45 21.12 -44.19
N LYS A 162 -1.49 20.40 -43.05
CA LYS A 162 -0.88 19.07 -42.88
C LYS A 162 -1.48 18.03 -43.83
N GLU A 163 -2.79 18.02 -44.03
CA GLU A 163 -3.44 17.12 -44.99
C GLU A 163 -3.07 17.44 -46.44
N HIS A 164 -2.84 18.72 -46.74
CA HIS A 164 -2.61 19.21 -48.10
C HIS A 164 -1.39 20.15 -48.20
N PRO A 165 -0.17 19.68 -47.91
CA PRO A 165 1.00 20.55 -47.74
C PRO A 165 1.45 21.22 -49.04
N LYS A 166 1.01 20.70 -50.19
CA LYS A 166 1.31 21.28 -51.52
C LYS A 166 0.33 22.40 -51.91
N LYS A 167 -0.82 22.53 -51.24
CA LYS A 167 -1.82 23.56 -51.52
C LYS A 167 -1.29 24.90 -51.00
N GLN A 168 -1.27 25.91 -51.87
CA GLN A 168 -0.84 27.25 -51.48
C GLN A 168 -2.00 28.00 -50.83
N THR A 169 -1.98 28.11 -49.51
CA THR A 169 -2.96 28.84 -48.69
C THR A 169 -2.35 30.10 -48.10
N THR A 170 -3.18 31.03 -47.62
CA THR A 170 -2.68 32.23 -46.91
C THR A 170 -1.96 31.82 -45.62
N PHE A 171 -2.49 30.83 -44.89
CA PHE A 171 -1.85 30.26 -43.70
C PHE A 171 -0.43 29.75 -44.00
N LYS A 172 -0.29 28.90 -45.03
CA LYS A 172 1.02 28.37 -45.45
C LYS A 172 2.02 29.48 -45.79
N LYS A 173 1.58 30.52 -46.49
CA LYS A 173 2.47 31.65 -46.85
C LYS A 173 3.00 32.38 -45.62
N GLU A 174 2.17 32.56 -44.60
CA GLU A 174 2.61 33.18 -43.35
C GLU A 174 3.51 32.24 -42.55
N LEU A 175 3.19 30.94 -42.51
CA LEU A 175 4.04 29.92 -41.91
C LEU A 175 5.44 29.84 -42.57
N ASP A 176 5.50 29.85 -43.90
CA ASP A 176 6.76 29.88 -44.68
C ASP A 176 7.60 31.16 -44.41
N LYS A 177 6.98 32.25 -43.93
CA LYS A 177 7.72 33.44 -43.47
C LYS A 177 8.27 33.22 -42.07
N LEU A 178 7.47 32.68 -41.16
CA LEU A 178 7.89 32.37 -39.79
C LEU A 178 9.06 31.38 -39.77
N ALA A 179 9.09 30.41 -40.69
CA ALA A 179 10.16 29.43 -40.85
C ALA A 179 11.52 30.05 -41.25
N LYS A 180 11.55 31.34 -41.64
CA LYS A 180 12.79 32.08 -41.98
C LYS A 180 13.28 32.94 -40.82
N ILE A 181 12.56 32.96 -39.70
CA ILE A 181 12.84 33.80 -38.56
C ILE A 181 13.24 32.89 -37.39
N HIS A 182 14.52 32.93 -37.01
CA HIS A 182 14.98 32.26 -35.79
C HIS A 182 14.35 32.92 -34.56
N ALA A 183 13.89 32.09 -33.63
CA ALA A 183 13.41 32.55 -32.33
C ALA A 183 14.57 33.18 -31.54
N SER A 184 14.33 34.33 -30.91
CA SER A 184 15.33 34.90 -30.01
C SER A 184 15.41 34.09 -28.71
N GLU A 185 16.51 34.24 -27.97
CA GLU A 185 16.68 33.61 -26.65
C GLU A 185 15.51 33.91 -25.70
N GLU A 186 14.93 35.12 -25.77
CA GLU A 186 13.74 35.51 -25.01
C GLU A 186 12.51 34.65 -25.35
N ILE A 187 12.30 34.35 -26.63
CA ILE A 187 11.18 33.52 -27.12
C ILE A 187 11.36 32.07 -26.68
N ILE A 188 12.57 31.53 -26.89
CA ILE A 188 12.92 30.16 -26.50
C ILE A 188 12.71 29.96 -25.00
N LYS A 189 13.19 30.92 -24.20
CA LYS A 189 13.03 30.88 -22.74
C LYS A 189 11.56 30.90 -22.33
N HIS A 190 10.72 31.70 -22.98
CA HIS A 190 9.28 31.75 -22.69
C HIS A 190 8.61 30.39 -22.90
N PHE A 191 8.86 29.74 -24.04
CA PHE A 191 8.27 28.43 -24.34
C PHE A 191 8.80 27.30 -23.44
N ASN A 192 10.12 27.25 -23.18
CA ASN A 192 10.69 26.26 -22.24
C ASN A 192 10.15 26.44 -20.81
N GLN A 193 9.91 27.68 -20.37
CA GLN A 193 9.31 27.95 -19.06
C GLN A 193 7.87 27.44 -18.97
N LEU A 194 7.09 27.52 -20.05
CA LEU A 194 5.72 27.00 -20.10
C LEU A 194 5.68 25.47 -19.99
N LEU A 195 6.61 24.79 -20.66
CA LEU A 195 6.66 23.33 -20.70
C LEU A 195 7.33 22.70 -19.48
N GLY A 196 8.07 23.50 -18.69
CA GLY A 196 8.76 23.03 -17.49
C GLY A 196 10.06 22.25 -17.78
N GLU A 197 10.49 22.21 -19.05
CA GLU A 197 11.68 21.50 -19.53
C GLU A 197 12.43 22.33 -20.60
N GLU A 198 13.74 22.09 -20.78
CA GLU A 198 14.55 22.74 -21.83
C GLU A 198 14.39 22.01 -23.19
N GLU A 199 13.19 22.08 -23.76
CA GLU A 199 12.85 21.39 -25.01
C GLU A 199 13.43 22.10 -26.25
N TYR A 200 13.39 23.43 -26.28
CA TYR A 200 13.85 24.24 -27.40
C TYR A 200 15.27 24.80 -27.18
N SER A 201 16.06 24.88 -28.25
CA SER A 201 17.44 25.37 -28.23
C SER A 201 17.74 26.33 -29.39
N GLU A 202 18.97 26.88 -29.42
CA GLU A 202 19.41 27.82 -30.45
C GLU A 202 19.25 27.23 -31.86
N GLY A 203 18.56 27.95 -32.74
CA GLY A 203 18.29 27.54 -34.12
C GLY A 203 16.82 27.28 -34.43
N VAL A 204 15.98 27.05 -33.40
CA VAL A 204 14.53 26.92 -33.57
C VAL A 204 13.93 28.18 -34.22
N THR A 205 12.96 27.99 -35.11
CA THR A 205 12.27 29.07 -35.81
C THR A 205 10.93 29.37 -35.17
N LEU A 206 10.34 30.51 -35.52
CA LEU A 206 8.97 30.82 -35.09
C LEU A 206 7.93 29.86 -35.69
N ALA A 207 8.22 29.22 -36.83
CA ALA A 207 7.33 28.21 -37.39
C ALA A 207 7.34 26.93 -36.55
N ASP A 208 8.52 26.45 -36.15
CA ASP A 208 8.64 25.24 -35.34
C ASP A 208 7.81 25.37 -34.04
N LEU A 209 7.92 26.51 -33.34
CA LEU A 209 7.20 26.77 -32.10
C LEU A 209 5.67 26.81 -32.25
N ILE A 210 5.14 27.36 -33.34
CA ILE A 210 3.69 27.38 -33.58
C ILE A 210 3.18 26.02 -34.09
N GLU A 211 3.96 25.31 -34.90
CA GLU A 211 3.60 23.97 -35.38
C GLU A 211 3.52 22.98 -34.21
N ASP A 212 4.52 22.96 -33.33
CA ASP A 212 4.53 22.11 -32.13
C ASP A 212 3.38 22.48 -31.19
N GLY A 213 3.20 23.79 -30.94
CA GLY A 213 2.14 24.24 -30.05
C GLY A 213 0.71 24.01 -30.57
N LEU A 214 0.49 24.01 -31.89
CA LEU A 214 -0.80 23.66 -32.49
C LEU A 214 -1.00 22.14 -32.60
N GLU A 215 0.07 21.35 -32.61
CA GLU A 215 0.00 19.89 -32.61
C GLU A 215 -0.30 19.33 -31.22
N GLU A 216 0.31 19.91 -30.19
CA GLU A 216 0.18 19.48 -28.79
C GLU A 216 -0.89 20.29 -28.01
N GLY A 217 -1.53 21.27 -28.65
CA GLY A 217 -2.65 22.03 -28.07
C GLY A 217 -2.27 23.02 -26.97
N PHE A 218 -1.03 23.53 -26.96
CA PHE A 218 -0.55 24.51 -25.98
C PHE A 218 -0.31 25.92 -26.57
N PHE A 219 -0.43 26.13 -27.88
CA PHE A 219 -0.07 27.41 -28.49
C PHE A 219 -1.01 28.55 -28.11
N PHE A 220 -2.29 28.46 -28.47
CA PHE A 220 -3.25 29.51 -28.17
C PHE A 220 -4.39 28.95 -27.31
N PRO A 221 -5.01 29.77 -26.44
CA PRO A 221 -4.39 30.90 -25.77
C PRO A 221 -3.28 30.47 -24.79
N TYR A 222 -3.04 29.19 -24.55
CA TYR A 222 -2.26 28.73 -23.40
C TYR A 222 -0.81 29.26 -23.32
N ALA A 223 -0.08 29.36 -24.44
CA ALA A 223 1.29 29.90 -24.43
C ALA A 223 1.36 31.41 -24.16
N PHE A 224 0.21 32.09 -24.06
CA PHE A 224 0.14 33.53 -23.87
C PHE A 224 -0.96 33.76 -22.85
N ASP A 225 -0.63 34.06 -21.59
CA ASP A 225 -1.55 34.07 -20.45
C ASP A 225 -2.77 35.03 -20.62
N LEU A 226 -3.71 34.64 -21.48
CA LEU A 226 -4.79 35.46 -22.02
C LEU A 226 -6.13 35.10 -21.35
N TRP A 227 -6.13 34.16 -20.41
CA TRP A 227 -7.28 33.83 -19.57
C TRP A 227 -7.39 34.84 -18.40
N VAL A 228 -8.61 35.17 -18.01
CA VAL A 228 -8.95 36.30 -17.12
C VAL A 228 -8.31 36.18 -15.73
N THR A 229 -7.66 37.26 -15.25
CA THR A 229 -7.26 37.50 -13.86
C THR A 229 -7.21 39.01 -13.58
N ASP A 230 -7.66 39.42 -12.39
CA ASP A 230 -7.85 40.83 -11.98
C ASP A 230 -6.64 41.45 -11.25
N ASN A 231 -5.50 40.75 -11.17
CA ASN A 231 -4.31 41.25 -10.48
C ASN A 231 -3.44 42.16 -11.36
N LEU A 232 -2.80 43.16 -10.74
CA LEU A 232 -1.97 44.17 -11.43
C LEU A 232 -0.69 43.59 -12.04
N GLU A 233 -0.04 42.62 -11.40
CA GLU A 233 1.16 41.95 -11.92
C GLU A 233 0.84 41.15 -13.20
N ASP A 234 -0.32 40.47 -13.23
CA ASP A 234 -0.80 39.70 -14.38
C ASP A 234 -1.18 40.59 -15.57
N LYS A 235 -1.56 41.84 -15.31
CA LYS A 235 -1.92 42.80 -16.36
C LYS A 235 -0.70 43.25 -17.17
N GLU A 236 0.45 43.43 -16.52
CA GLU A 236 1.71 43.77 -17.21
C GLU A 236 2.23 42.58 -18.04
N ILE A 237 2.07 41.36 -17.51
CA ILE A 237 2.38 40.10 -18.23
C ILE A 237 1.49 39.97 -19.47
N LYS A 238 0.18 40.19 -19.34
CA LYS A 238 -0.77 40.21 -20.46
C LYS A 238 -0.43 41.22 -21.53
N ASP A 239 -0.08 42.45 -21.14
CA ASP A 239 0.29 43.48 -22.11
C ASP A 239 1.61 43.17 -22.82
N ARG A 240 2.55 42.52 -22.12
CA ARG A 240 3.79 42.00 -22.72
C ARG A 240 3.48 40.89 -23.73
N ASP A 241 2.70 39.89 -23.35
CA ASP A 241 2.40 38.71 -24.18
C ASP A 241 1.51 39.07 -25.37
N LYS A 242 0.56 40.01 -25.21
CA LYS A 242 -0.20 40.60 -26.33
C LYS A 242 0.70 41.32 -27.32
N LYS A 243 1.67 42.13 -26.84
CA LYS A 243 2.65 42.80 -27.72
C LYS A 243 3.55 41.79 -28.41
N PHE A 244 3.96 40.75 -27.70
CA PHE A 244 4.76 39.65 -28.22
C PHE A 244 4.04 38.93 -29.36
N LEU A 245 2.81 38.48 -29.12
CA LEU A 245 1.94 37.86 -30.12
C LEU A 245 1.77 38.74 -31.35
N LYS A 246 1.43 40.01 -31.15
CA LYS A 246 1.24 40.96 -32.26
C LYS A 246 2.52 41.19 -33.06
N LYS A 247 3.68 41.19 -32.41
CA LYS A 247 4.98 41.42 -33.05
C LYS A 247 5.46 40.21 -33.83
N HIS A 248 5.26 39.00 -33.31
CA HIS A 248 5.88 37.77 -33.83
C HIS A 248 4.90 36.88 -34.61
N TYR A 249 3.62 36.86 -34.24
CA TYR A 249 2.59 36.00 -34.83
C TYR A 249 1.38 36.79 -35.38
N GLY A 250 1.46 38.12 -35.44
CA GLY A 250 0.33 38.98 -35.84
C GLY A 250 -0.24 38.66 -37.22
N ASP A 251 0.61 38.40 -38.21
CA ASP A 251 0.17 38.11 -39.59
C ASP A 251 -0.57 36.76 -39.68
N ILE A 252 -0.08 35.73 -38.98
CA ILE A 252 -0.74 34.41 -38.99
C ILE A 252 -2.05 34.42 -38.18
N ILE A 253 -2.09 35.18 -37.08
CA ILE A 253 -3.34 35.45 -36.34
C ILE A 253 -4.34 36.21 -37.21
N GLN A 254 -3.88 37.13 -38.07
CA GLN A 254 -4.78 37.83 -39.00
C GLN A 254 -5.41 36.88 -40.02
N VAL A 255 -4.73 35.77 -40.39
CA VAL A 255 -5.33 34.72 -41.22
C VAL A 255 -6.50 34.06 -40.50
N ALA A 256 -6.32 33.69 -39.23
CA ALA A 256 -7.38 33.13 -38.39
C ALA A 256 -8.55 34.12 -38.20
N LEU A 257 -8.26 35.38 -37.88
CA LEU A 257 -9.26 36.44 -37.75
C LEU A 257 -10.05 36.65 -39.04
N SER A 258 -9.37 36.64 -40.20
CA SER A 258 -10.04 36.76 -41.49
C SER A 258 -11.00 35.59 -41.72
N LYS A 259 -10.58 34.38 -41.32
CA LYS A 259 -11.42 33.17 -41.41
C LYS A 259 -12.65 33.26 -40.50
N ILE A 260 -12.48 33.71 -39.26
CA ILE A 260 -13.61 33.98 -38.35
C ILE A 260 -14.53 35.06 -38.95
N GLY A 261 -13.95 36.12 -39.53
CA GLY A 261 -14.67 37.24 -40.14
C GLY A 261 -15.53 36.86 -41.36
N GLU A 262 -15.20 35.79 -42.07
CA GLU A 262 -16.06 35.21 -43.13
C GLU A 262 -17.40 34.72 -42.56
N GLU A 263 -17.39 34.22 -41.33
CA GLU A 263 -18.53 33.58 -40.66
C GLU A 263 -19.21 34.55 -39.67
N ILE A 264 -18.47 35.51 -39.11
CA ILE A 264 -18.94 36.60 -38.26
C ILE A 264 -18.42 37.95 -38.79
N PRO A 265 -19.16 38.64 -39.68
CA PRO A 265 -18.69 39.83 -40.42
C PRO A 265 -18.31 41.06 -39.58
N LYS A 266 -18.59 41.06 -38.27
CA LYS A 266 -18.25 42.18 -37.37
C LYS A 266 -16.83 42.10 -36.80
N ILE A 267 -16.15 40.96 -36.97
CA ILE A 267 -14.81 40.72 -36.44
C ILE A 267 -13.82 40.94 -37.57
N SER A 268 -13.20 42.13 -37.61
CA SER A 268 -12.22 42.48 -38.65
C SER A 268 -10.90 43.01 -38.09
N ASP A 269 -10.83 43.31 -36.79
CA ASP A 269 -9.62 43.75 -36.09
C ASP A 269 -9.73 43.33 -34.61
N PHE A 270 -8.60 43.17 -33.92
CA PHE A 270 -8.55 42.72 -32.53
C PHE A 270 -8.11 43.84 -31.59
N LYS A 271 -8.89 44.05 -30.52
CA LYS A 271 -8.49 44.88 -29.37
C LYS A 271 -8.35 44.07 -28.09
N ASP A 272 -9.12 43.00 -27.94
CA ASP A 272 -9.05 42.15 -26.75
C ASP A 272 -9.42 40.69 -27.06
N PHE A 273 -8.54 39.74 -26.73
CA PHE A 273 -8.76 38.31 -26.96
C PHE A 273 -9.77 37.71 -25.98
N SER A 274 -9.95 38.33 -24.81
CA SER A 274 -10.95 37.93 -23.81
C SER A 274 -12.36 38.44 -24.11
N GLU A 275 -12.57 39.20 -25.19
CA GLU A 275 -13.90 39.66 -25.56
C GLU A 275 -14.79 38.47 -25.92
N THR A 276 -15.95 38.36 -25.27
CA THR A 276 -16.95 37.35 -25.60
C THR A 276 -17.63 37.71 -26.92
N VAL A 277 -17.63 36.76 -27.85
CA VAL A 277 -18.05 36.99 -29.23
C VAL A 277 -19.41 36.36 -29.51
N ILE A 278 -19.59 35.11 -29.08
CA ILE A 278 -20.75 34.28 -29.42
C ILE A 278 -20.93 33.18 -28.38
N SER A 279 -22.18 32.82 -28.09
CA SER A 279 -22.44 31.69 -27.20
C SER A 279 -22.00 30.36 -27.81
N ALA A 280 -21.49 29.44 -27.00
CA ALA A 280 -21.07 28.11 -27.44
C ALA A 280 -22.20 27.38 -28.19
N GLU A 281 -23.44 27.47 -27.71
CA GLU A 281 -24.61 26.91 -28.40
C GLU A 281 -24.80 27.46 -29.83
N LYS A 282 -24.58 28.76 -30.03
CA LYS A 282 -24.76 29.39 -31.35
C LYS A 282 -23.60 29.03 -32.27
N ALA A 283 -22.37 29.06 -31.76
CA ALA A 283 -21.18 28.63 -32.48
C ALA A 283 -21.32 27.16 -32.94
N TYR A 284 -21.79 26.28 -32.05
CA TYR A 284 -22.05 24.88 -32.36
C TYR A 284 -23.12 24.71 -33.45
N LYS A 285 -24.22 25.48 -33.40
CA LYS A 285 -25.30 25.40 -34.41
C LYS A 285 -24.82 25.76 -35.81
N ILE A 286 -23.98 26.79 -35.93
CA ILE A 286 -23.45 27.24 -37.23
C ILE A 286 -22.14 26.55 -37.63
N ASP A 287 -21.60 25.69 -36.76
CA ASP A 287 -20.28 25.06 -36.91
C ASP A 287 -19.15 26.07 -37.13
N LEU A 288 -19.19 27.15 -36.33
CA LEU A 288 -18.25 28.27 -36.45
C LEU A 288 -16.82 27.76 -36.38
N VAL A 289 -16.04 27.99 -37.44
CA VAL A 289 -14.65 27.52 -37.57
C VAL A 289 -14.43 26.03 -37.25
N GLY A 290 -15.46 25.18 -37.30
CA GLY A 290 -15.36 23.74 -36.96
C GLY A 290 -15.59 23.40 -35.49
N PHE A 291 -16.13 24.34 -34.71
CA PHE A 291 -16.36 24.20 -33.27
C PHE A 291 -17.18 22.96 -32.86
N LYS A 292 -17.93 22.32 -33.78
CA LYS A 292 -18.66 21.09 -33.44
C LYS A 292 -17.75 19.97 -32.97
N GLU A 293 -16.63 19.75 -33.63
CA GLU A 293 -15.71 18.66 -33.26
C GLU A 293 -14.98 18.99 -31.96
N THR A 294 -14.54 20.24 -31.78
CA THR A 294 -13.98 20.74 -30.52
C THR A 294 -14.93 20.53 -29.36
N ALA A 295 -16.20 20.95 -29.50
CA ALA A 295 -17.20 20.81 -28.45
C ALA A 295 -17.49 19.35 -28.08
N LYS A 296 -17.53 18.44 -29.07
CA LYS A 296 -17.71 17.00 -28.82
C LYS A 296 -16.50 16.38 -28.12
N GLY A 297 -15.29 16.75 -28.51
CA GLY A 297 -14.08 16.29 -27.83
C GLY A 297 -14.04 16.79 -26.39
N ALA A 298 -14.19 18.09 -26.21
CA ALA A 298 -14.17 18.76 -24.91
C ALA A 298 -15.25 18.25 -23.97
N SER A 299 -16.48 17.97 -24.46
CA SER A 299 -17.56 17.45 -23.63
C SER A 299 -17.28 16.06 -23.05
N MET A 300 -16.31 15.34 -23.62
CA MET A 300 -16.00 13.96 -23.24
C MET A 300 -14.71 13.82 -22.44
N VAL A 301 -13.85 14.85 -22.34
CA VAL A 301 -12.51 14.75 -21.71
C VAL A 301 -12.57 14.14 -20.30
N ASP A 302 -13.52 14.59 -19.48
CA ASP A 302 -13.69 14.12 -18.10
C ASP A 302 -14.82 13.12 -17.92
N HIS A 303 -15.43 12.66 -19.01
CA HIS A 303 -16.56 11.73 -18.93
C HIS A 303 -16.08 10.29 -18.68
N ASP A 304 -16.86 9.52 -17.92
CA ASP A 304 -16.53 8.11 -17.61
C ASP A 304 -16.35 7.24 -18.85
N ILE A 305 -17.02 7.58 -19.95
CA ILE A 305 -16.85 6.96 -21.28
C ILE A 305 -15.40 7.03 -21.75
N THR A 306 -14.77 8.20 -21.63
CA THR A 306 -13.37 8.40 -22.05
C THR A 306 -12.42 7.80 -21.03
N ARG A 307 -12.73 7.92 -19.73
CA ARG A 307 -11.89 7.40 -18.65
C ARG A 307 -11.81 5.88 -18.64
N ARG A 308 -12.93 5.17 -18.85
CA ARG A 308 -13.02 3.71 -18.71
C ARG A 308 -13.10 2.98 -20.06
N GLY A 309 -13.43 3.69 -21.14
CA GLY A 309 -13.79 3.08 -22.41
C GLY A 309 -15.20 2.47 -22.39
N VAL A 310 -15.68 2.08 -23.56
CA VAL A 310 -17.03 1.54 -23.75
C VAL A 310 -17.00 0.25 -24.56
N LEU A 311 -17.78 -0.73 -24.13
CA LEU A 311 -18.09 -1.93 -24.88
C LEU A 311 -19.57 -1.89 -25.30
N ILE A 312 -19.82 -1.76 -26.61
CA ILE A 312 -21.17 -1.72 -27.17
C ILE A 312 -21.75 -3.13 -27.24
N LYS A 313 -22.87 -3.35 -26.53
CA LYS A 313 -23.55 -4.64 -26.46
C LYS A 313 -24.24 -4.96 -27.78
N SER A 314 -23.95 -6.14 -28.33
CA SER A 314 -24.67 -6.63 -29.51
C SER A 314 -26.08 -7.08 -29.14
N GLU A 315 -27.09 -6.46 -29.75
CA GLU A 315 -28.50 -6.84 -29.56
C GLU A 315 -28.81 -8.26 -30.07
N LYS A 316 -27.94 -8.82 -30.93
CA LYS A 316 -28.17 -10.10 -31.64
C LYS A 316 -27.82 -11.34 -30.83
N HIS A 317 -27.20 -11.21 -29.66
CA HIS A 317 -26.81 -12.34 -28.81
C HIS A 317 -27.13 -12.07 -27.34
N LYS A 318 -28.30 -12.55 -26.90
CA LYS A 318 -28.59 -12.75 -25.47
C LYS A 318 -28.30 -14.21 -25.14
N PRO A 319 -27.28 -14.53 -24.31
CA PRO A 319 -27.06 -15.90 -23.88
C PRO A 319 -28.27 -16.39 -23.08
N ILE A 320 -28.75 -17.58 -23.41
CA ILE A 320 -29.98 -18.21 -22.88
C ILE A 320 -29.91 -18.46 -21.35
N PHE A 321 -28.71 -18.39 -20.76
CA PHE A 321 -28.46 -18.61 -19.33
C PHE A 321 -27.87 -17.40 -18.59
N GLY A 322 -27.99 -16.18 -19.15
CA GLY A 322 -27.35 -14.97 -18.61
C GLY A 322 -27.63 -14.66 -17.12
N ASN A 323 -28.78 -15.09 -16.59
CA ASN A 323 -29.20 -14.79 -15.22
C ASN A 323 -28.76 -15.84 -14.18
N PHE A 324 -28.16 -16.96 -14.59
CA PHE A 324 -27.82 -18.05 -13.66
C PHE A 324 -26.52 -17.79 -12.86
N PHE A 325 -25.75 -16.78 -13.25
CA PHE A 325 -24.49 -16.35 -12.61
C PHE A 325 -24.49 -14.85 -12.27
N GLU A 326 -25.68 -14.24 -12.11
CA GLU A 326 -25.83 -12.77 -11.96
C GLU A 326 -25.07 -12.17 -10.77
N VAL A 327 -24.73 -12.99 -9.77
CA VAL A 327 -23.85 -12.59 -8.67
C VAL A 327 -22.77 -13.66 -8.53
N GLY A 328 -21.56 -13.34 -8.98
CA GLY A 328 -20.40 -14.18 -8.77
C GLY A 328 -20.05 -14.27 -7.29
N LEU A 329 -19.37 -15.34 -6.89
CA LEU A 329 -18.86 -15.47 -5.51
C LEU A 329 -18.04 -14.24 -5.08
N MET A 330 -17.30 -13.63 -6.01
CA MET A 330 -16.51 -12.42 -5.75
C MET A 330 -17.35 -11.17 -5.57
N ASP A 331 -18.52 -11.08 -6.20
CA ASP A 331 -19.46 -9.97 -5.96
C ASP A 331 -19.98 -10.02 -4.52
N LEU A 332 -20.32 -11.21 -4.02
CA LEU A 332 -20.75 -11.39 -2.62
C LEU A 332 -19.63 -11.05 -1.62
N VAL A 333 -18.39 -11.43 -1.91
CA VAL A 333 -17.23 -11.09 -1.06
C VAL A 333 -16.99 -9.59 -1.09
N ALA A 334 -17.03 -8.96 -2.27
CA ALA A 334 -16.88 -7.52 -2.41
C ALA A 334 -17.99 -6.74 -1.70
N GLU A 335 -19.24 -7.23 -1.73
CA GLU A 335 -20.39 -6.59 -1.09
C GLU A 335 -20.31 -6.65 0.44
N ASN A 336 -19.66 -7.66 1.04
CA ASN A 336 -19.67 -7.89 2.49
C ASN A 336 -18.34 -7.58 3.19
N ASP A 337 -17.21 -7.75 2.50
CA ASP A 337 -15.88 -7.75 3.12
C ASP A 337 -14.98 -6.60 2.68
N ASN A 338 -15.44 -5.70 1.80
CA ASN A 338 -14.69 -4.49 1.43
C ASN A 338 -14.36 -3.59 2.64
N LEU A 339 -13.44 -2.63 2.44
CA LEU A 339 -13.01 -1.74 3.51
C LEU A 339 -14.08 -0.72 3.92
N GLU A 340 -15.04 -0.36 3.05
CA GLU A 340 -16.18 0.50 3.45
C GLU A 340 -16.98 -0.15 4.57
N ASN A 341 -17.29 -1.44 4.41
CA ASN A 341 -17.98 -2.21 5.42
C ASN A 341 -17.13 -2.33 6.68
N LEU A 342 -15.82 -2.52 6.55
CA LEU A 342 -14.93 -2.55 7.71
C LEU A 342 -14.89 -1.19 8.44
N ILE A 343 -14.92 -0.07 7.72
CA ILE A 343 -14.98 1.30 8.30
C ILE A 343 -16.27 1.47 9.12
N ALA A 344 -17.39 1.02 8.58
CA ALA A 344 -18.70 1.09 9.22
C ALA A 344 -18.86 0.12 10.40
N ASP A 345 -18.23 -1.05 10.35
CA ASP A 345 -18.37 -2.11 11.35
C ASP A 345 -17.36 -1.99 12.50
N LYS A 346 -17.77 -1.26 13.54
CA LYS A 346 -16.95 -1.09 14.77
C LYS A 346 -16.73 -2.39 15.54
N GLU A 347 -17.62 -3.36 15.42
CA GLU A 347 -17.46 -4.66 16.08
C GLU A 347 -16.33 -5.46 15.41
N LYS A 348 -16.33 -5.56 14.08
CA LYS A 348 -15.22 -6.18 13.32
C LYS A 348 -13.88 -5.50 13.62
N GLN A 349 -13.84 -4.16 13.69
CA GLN A 349 -12.62 -3.45 14.07
C GLN A 349 -12.15 -3.80 15.49
N ALA A 350 -13.08 -3.90 16.45
CA ALA A 350 -12.75 -4.29 17.83
C ALA A 350 -12.22 -5.74 17.90
N ILE A 351 -12.82 -6.66 17.13
CA ILE A 351 -12.36 -8.04 17.02
C ILE A 351 -10.93 -8.09 16.47
N LEU A 352 -10.63 -7.37 15.39
CA LEU A 352 -9.28 -7.29 14.81
C LEU A 352 -8.25 -6.77 15.83
N ASN A 353 -8.58 -5.69 16.54
CA ASN A 353 -7.73 -5.16 17.61
C ASN A 353 -7.52 -6.18 18.73
N TYR A 354 -8.56 -6.91 19.12
CA TYR A 354 -8.47 -7.98 20.11
C TYR A 354 -7.56 -9.12 19.62
N GLN A 355 -7.70 -9.58 18.37
CA GLN A 355 -6.83 -10.61 17.81
C GLN A 355 -5.36 -10.13 17.79
N ARG A 356 -5.09 -8.89 17.37
CA ARG A 356 -3.74 -8.31 17.43
C ARG A 356 -3.20 -8.28 18.85
N LYS A 357 -4.01 -7.92 19.85
CA LYS A 357 -3.61 -7.99 21.26
C LYS A 357 -3.27 -9.42 21.68
N GLN A 358 -4.12 -10.40 21.36
CA GLN A 358 -3.87 -11.82 21.69
C GLN A 358 -2.58 -12.34 21.06
N ILE A 359 -2.27 -11.93 19.83
CA ILE A 359 -1.00 -12.25 19.16
C ILE A 359 0.19 -11.73 20.00
N LYS A 360 0.16 -10.45 20.39
CA LYS A 360 1.21 -9.84 21.22
C LYS A 360 1.37 -10.54 22.57
N ASP A 361 0.26 -10.72 23.29
CA ASP A 361 0.25 -11.30 24.64
C ASP A 361 0.80 -12.75 24.62
N ALA A 362 0.38 -13.55 23.65
CA ALA A 362 0.88 -14.91 23.49
C ALA A 362 2.36 -14.95 23.08
N TYR A 363 2.77 -14.08 22.14
CA TYR A 363 4.17 -13.99 21.71
C TYR A 363 5.12 -13.59 22.85
N ILE A 364 4.75 -12.60 23.67
CA ILE A 364 5.55 -12.16 24.82
C ILE A 364 5.78 -13.31 25.80
N ARG A 365 4.76 -14.13 26.08
CA ARG A 365 4.89 -15.28 26.98
C ARG A 365 5.77 -16.39 26.41
N LEU A 366 5.68 -16.65 25.11
CA LEU A 366 6.58 -17.57 24.40
C LEU A 366 8.03 -17.08 24.45
N LEU A 367 8.24 -15.78 24.20
CA LEU A 367 9.55 -15.15 24.25
C LEU A 367 10.17 -15.25 25.65
N ALA A 368 9.39 -14.98 26.70
CA ALA A 368 9.84 -15.10 28.08
C ALA A 368 10.23 -16.55 28.43
N PHE A 369 9.40 -17.54 28.06
CA PHE A 369 9.72 -18.95 28.28
C PHE A 369 11.03 -19.34 27.58
N ASN A 370 11.17 -19.00 26.29
CA ASN A 370 12.39 -19.27 25.52
C ASN A 370 13.62 -18.57 26.12
N THR A 371 13.46 -17.36 26.65
CA THR A 371 14.53 -16.62 27.33
C THR A 371 15.02 -17.34 28.59
N VAL A 372 14.09 -17.84 29.42
CA VAL A 372 14.45 -18.64 30.61
C VAL A 372 15.15 -19.92 30.19
N VAL A 373 14.67 -20.59 29.13
CA VAL A 373 15.28 -21.80 28.60
C VAL A 373 16.72 -21.55 28.13
N ASP A 374 16.97 -20.44 27.41
CA ASP A 374 18.30 -20.08 26.93
C ASP A 374 19.27 -19.77 28.09
N VAL A 375 18.81 -19.04 29.12
CA VAL A 375 19.60 -18.79 30.33
C VAL A 375 19.95 -20.10 31.05
N LEU A 376 18.96 -20.96 31.30
CA LEU A 376 19.18 -22.24 31.98
C LEU A 376 20.07 -23.19 31.18
N ALA A 377 19.94 -23.21 29.85
CA ALA A 377 20.79 -24.01 28.97
C ALA A 377 22.26 -23.61 29.11
N ASN A 378 22.54 -22.31 29.15
CA ASN A 378 23.89 -21.77 29.32
C ASN A 378 24.49 -22.13 30.69
N ASN A 379 23.69 -22.03 31.76
CA ASN A 379 24.19 -22.19 33.14
C ASN A 379 24.32 -23.68 33.53
N LEU A 380 23.46 -24.55 33.00
CA LEU A 380 23.40 -25.96 33.39
C LEU A 380 24.20 -26.89 32.49
N ASN A 381 24.57 -26.46 31.27
CA ASN A 381 25.30 -27.26 30.28
C ASN A 381 24.71 -28.67 30.08
N ILE A 382 23.36 -28.76 30.07
CA ILE A 382 22.62 -30.00 29.85
C ILE A 382 22.32 -30.13 28.37
N LYS A 383 22.67 -31.30 27.81
CA LYS A 383 22.36 -31.64 26.42
C LYS A 383 20.85 -31.65 26.20
N ASP A 384 20.39 -31.14 25.07
CA ASP A 384 18.98 -31.04 24.65
C ASP A 384 18.17 -29.94 25.38
N PHE A 385 18.74 -29.19 26.33
CA PHE A 385 17.98 -28.13 27.04
C PHE A 385 17.41 -27.06 26.09
N ALA A 386 18.21 -26.59 25.14
CA ALA A 386 17.77 -25.60 24.14
C ALA A 386 16.71 -26.14 23.17
N THR A 387 16.50 -27.47 23.11
CA THR A 387 15.44 -28.06 22.26
C THR A 387 14.04 -27.90 22.86
N LEU A 388 13.96 -27.49 24.14
CA LEU A 388 12.70 -27.20 24.81
C LEU A 388 12.08 -25.88 24.36
N LYS A 389 12.82 -25.06 23.61
CA LYS A 389 12.29 -23.81 23.06
C LYS A 389 11.11 -24.09 22.14
N GLU A 390 10.03 -23.35 22.35
CA GLU A 390 8.90 -23.32 21.42
C GLU A 390 9.34 -22.64 20.12
N GLN A 391 8.66 -22.94 18.98
CA GLN A 391 9.08 -22.59 17.61
C GLN A 391 9.31 -21.08 17.35
N GLU A 392 10.37 -20.51 17.90
CA GLU A 392 10.73 -19.09 17.92
C GLU A 392 10.87 -18.53 16.51
N ARG A 393 11.57 -19.28 15.64
CA ARG A 393 11.70 -18.91 14.24
C ARG A 393 10.36 -18.87 13.53
N GLY A 394 9.48 -19.86 13.80
CA GLY A 394 8.17 -19.95 13.17
C GLY A 394 7.23 -18.82 13.59
N THR A 395 7.27 -18.38 14.85
CA THR A 395 6.44 -17.26 15.33
C THR A 395 6.89 -15.92 14.74
N ILE A 396 8.19 -15.67 14.64
CA ILE A 396 8.75 -14.47 13.99
C ILE A 396 8.42 -14.45 12.50
N GLU A 397 8.62 -15.57 11.79
CA GLU A 397 8.29 -15.68 10.36
C GLU A 397 6.79 -15.42 10.11
N LEU A 398 5.90 -15.90 10.98
CA LEU A 398 4.46 -15.65 10.88
C LEU A 398 4.12 -14.16 11.10
N ILE A 399 4.70 -13.49 12.10
CA ILE A 399 4.47 -12.05 12.32
C ILE A 399 4.98 -11.23 11.14
N ASN A 400 6.16 -11.57 10.61
CA ASN A 400 6.71 -10.90 9.43
C ASN A 400 5.81 -11.09 8.20
N ALA A 401 5.23 -12.28 8.01
CA ALA A 401 4.28 -12.53 6.92
C ALA A 401 2.97 -11.74 7.07
N VAL A 402 2.48 -11.56 8.30
CA VAL A 402 1.33 -10.67 8.59
C VAL A 402 1.66 -9.24 8.20
N ASN A 403 2.79 -8.71 8.69
CA ASN A 403 3.22 -7.34 8.42
C ASN A 403 3.43 -7.09 6.93
N GLY A 404 4.10 -7.99 6.22
CA GLY A 404 4.29 -7.88 4.77
C GLY A 404 2.97 -7.92 3.99
N THR A 405 1.99 -8.69 4.44
CA THR A 405 0.65 -8.69 3.79
C THR A 405 -0.07 -7.35 3.98
N LEU A 406 0.03 -6.76 5.17
CA LEU A 406 -0.54 -5.43 5.46
C LEU A 406 0.13 -4.34 4.63
N GLU A 407 1.45 -4.40 4.49
CA GLU A 407 2.23 -3.46 3.67
C GLU A 407 1.81 -3.53 2.20
N ILE A 408 1.76 -4.73 1.61
CA ILE A 408 1.30 -4.95 0.22
C ILE A 408 -0.13 -4.42 0.03
N PHE A 409 -1.02 -4.67 0.99
CA PHE A 409 -2.40 -4.19 0.90
C PHE A 409 -2.46 -2.65 0.96
N LYS A 410 -1.69 -2.02 1.84
CA LYS A 410 -1.62 -0.56 1.91
C LYS A 410 -1.06 0.03 0.62
N GLU A 411 0.04 -0.53 0.11
CA GLU A 411 0.67 -0.10 -1.14
C GLU A 411 -0.29 -0.21 -2.33
N PHE A 412 -1.05 -1.32 -2.42
CA PHE A 412 -2.09 -1.49 -3.44
C PHE A 412 -3.11 -0.34 -3.44
N LEU A 413 -3.58 0.09 -2.26
CA LEU A 413 -4.53 1.20 -2.16
C LEU A 413 -3.89 2.54 -2.56
N GLN A 414 -2.65 2.79 -2.13
CA GLN A 414 -1.94 4.03 -2.44
C GLN A 414 -1.60 4.18 -3.92
N ASN A 415 -1.39 3.07 -4.62
CA ASN A 415 -1.02 3.04 -6.03
C ASN A 415 -2.23 2.85 -6.96
N GLN A 416 -3.46 3.02 -6.47
CA GLN A 416 -4.65 3.02 -7.34
C GLN A 416 -4.60 4.22 -8.31
N SER A 417 -4.85 3.94 -9.59
CA SER A 417 -5.08 4.96 -10.63
C SER A 417 -6.54 5.44 -10.62
N ILE A 418 -6.83 6.54 -11.32
CA ILE A 418 -8.19 7.09 -11.45
C ILE A 418 -9.22 6.07 -12.00
N VAL A 419 -8.78 5.11 -12.82
CA VAL A 419 -9.67 4.08 -13.41
C VAL A 419 -9.89 2.88 -12.48
N THR A 420 -8.99 2.66 -11.52
CA THR A 420 -9.09 1.62 -10.49
C THR A 420 -9.54 2.17 -9.13
N TRP A 421 -9.79 3.49 -9.07
CA TRP A 421 -10.05 4.22 -7.83
C TRP A 421 -11.27 3.62 -7.12
N THR A 422 -11.12 3.37 -5.83
CA THR A 422 -12.25 3.04 -4.94
C THR A 422 -12.49 4.19 -3.96
N ASP A 423 -13.75 4.52 -3.67
CA ASP A 423 -14.10 5.68 -2.85
C ASP A 423 -13.48 5.65 -1.44
N ASN A 424 -13.46 6.81 -0.76
CA ASN A 424 -12.98 7.01 0.60
C ASN A 424 -11.55 6.50 0.89
N LEU A 425 -10.64 6.63 -0.08
CA LEU A 425 -9.24 6.20 0.04
C LEU A 425 -8.57 6.65 1.36
N GLU A 426 -8.75 7.91 1.77
CA GLU A 426 -8.18 8.42 3.02
C GLU A 426 -8.67 7.66 4.26
N ALA A 427 -9.98 7.42 4.35
CA ALA A 427 -10.57 6.66 5.46
C ALA A 427 -10.13 5.19 5.45
N LYS A 428 -9.96 4.60 4.26
CA LYS A 428 -9.43 3.23 4.09
C LYS A 428 -7.98 3.14 4.55
N LEU A 429 -7.15 4.13 4.21
CA LEU A 429 -5.75 4.19 4.64
C LEU A 429 -5.64 4.39 6.16
N GLU A 430 -6.57 5.12 6.78
CA GLU A 430 -6.58 5.33 8.24
C GLU A 430 -6.81 4.03 9.03
N LEU A 431 -7.46 3.02 8.44
CA LEU A 431 -7.57 1.69 9.08
C LEU A 431 -6.20 1.06 9.39
N PHE A 432 -5.17 1.36 8.60
CA PHE A 432 -3.79 0.89 8.81
C PHE A 432 -3.07 1.58 9.96
N ASN A 433 -3.59 2.71 10.45
CA ASN A 433 -3.17 3.31 11.71
C ASN A 433 -3.94 2.72 12.91
N GLY A 434 -5.10 2.09 12.64
CA GLY A 434 -6.00 1.50 13.61
C GLY A 434 -5.99 -0.03 13.64
N CYS A 435 -7.08 -0.67 13.20
CA CYS A 435 -7.28 -2.11 13.32
C CYS A 435 -6.40 -2.96 12.40
N LEU A 436 -5.88 -2.38 11.31
CA LEU A 436 -4.95 -3.01 10.35
C LEU A 436 -3.49 -2.64 10.62
N LYS A 437 -3.17 -2.17 11.83
CA LYS A 437 -1.80 -1.78 12.20
C LYS A 437 -0.85 -2.99 12.27
N PRO A 438 0.36 -2.90 11.67
CA PRO A 438 1.41 -3.90 11.82
C PRO A 438 1.82 -4.17 13.27
N ILE A 439 2.36 -5.36 13.51
CA ILE A 439 2.89 -5.78 14.81
C ILE A 439 4.37 -5.43 14.89
N ASP A 440 4.71 -4.50 15.77
CA ASP A 440 6.08 -4.03 15.98
C ASP A 440 6.87 -5.01 16.86
N LEU A 441 7.68 -5.86 16.24
CA LEU A 441 8.52 -6.83 16.94
C LEU A 441 9.62 -6.18 17.78
N ASP A 442 10.08 -4.98 17.42
CA ASP A 442 11.15 -4.30 18.15
C ASP A 442 10.69 -3.83 19.53
N LYS A 443 9.39 -3.56 19.68
CA LYS A 443 8.75 -3.25 20.96
C LYS A 443 8.38 -4.47 21.80
N LEU A 444 8.47 -5.67 21.23
CA LEU A 444 8.14 -6.94 21.89
C LEU A 444 9.41 -7.70 22.26
N LYS A 445 10.34 -7.03 22.96
CA LYS A 445 11.60 -7.61 23.44
C LYS A 445 11.64 -7.59 24.97
N ILE A 446 12.23 -8.63 25.55
CA ILE A 446 12.52 -8.66 26.99
C ILE A 446 13.70 -7.69 27.26
N PRO A 447 13.57 -6.73 28.20
CA PRO A 447 14.66 -5.83 28.56
C PRO A 447 15.93 -6.55 29.04
N GLU A 448 17.10 -6.09 28.62
CA GLU A 448 18.39 -6.72 28.94
C GLU A 448 18.71 -6.73 30.45
N ASP A 449 18.30 -5.69 31.17
CA ASP A 449 18.44 -5.59 32.63
C ASP A 449 17.67 -6.72 33.33
N ARG A 450 16.50 -7.09 32.82
CA ARG A 450 15.71 -8.23 33.33
C ARG A 450 16.34 -9.57 33.00
N ILE A 451 16.92 -9.73 31.81
CA ILE A 451 17.69 -10.93 31.45
C ILE A 451 18.90 -11.07 32.38
N THR A 452 19.57 -9.96 32.70
CA THR A 452 20.72 -9.93 33.61
C THR A 452 20.32 -10.29 35.06
N ALA A 453 19.20 -9.74 35.54
CA ALA A 453 18.65 -10.09 36.85
C ALA A 453 18.25 -11.57 36.93
N LEU A 454 17.60 -12.09 35.88
CA LEU A 454 17.26 -13.51 35.75
C LEU A 454 18.50 -14.40 35.82
N ASN A 455 19.55 -14.06 35.06
CA ASN A 455 20.82 -14.79 35.07
C ASN A 455 21.40 -14.87 36.48
N SER A 456 21.42 -13.73 37.19
CA SER A 456 21.93 -13.65 38.57
C SER A 456 21.13 -14.51 39.55
N ILE A 457 19.81 -14.59 39.36
CA ILE A 457 18.90 -15.42 40.17
C ILE A 457 19.09 -16.92 39.90
N LEU A 458 19.36 -17.28 38.63
CA LEU A 458 19.50 -18.67 38.19
C LEU A 458 20.91 -19.25 38.36
N ASP A 459 21.96 -18.42 38.41
CA ASP A 459 23.35 -18.87 38.56
C ASP A 459 23.73 -19.34 39.97
N ASN A 460 22.94 -19.02 41.00
CA ASN A 460 23.26 -19.36 42.39
C ASN A 460 22.73 -20.75 42.81
N ASP A 461 23.27 -21.83 42.24
CA ASP A 461 22.85 -23.23 42.53
C ASP A 461 21.31 -23.42 42.50
N LEU A 462 20.66 -22.78 41.51
CA LEU A 462 19.21 -22.78 41.32
C LEU A 462 18.42 -22.36 42.57
N GLU A 463 18.96 -21.45 43.40
CA GLU A 463 18.30 -20.97 44.62
C GLU A 463 16.91 -20.38 44.35
N ALA A 464 16.68 -19.83 43.16
CA ALA A 464 15.37 -19.41 42.67
C ALA A 464 14.27 -20.47 42.82
N PHE A 465 14.64 -21.76 42.72
CA PHE A 465 13.74 -22.91 42.84
C PHE A 465 13.68 -23.48 44.27
N ASP A 466 14.20 -22.76 45.26
CA ASP A 466 14.02 -23.07 46.67
C ASP A 466 12.67 -22.52 47.14
N ASN A 467 11.63 -23.37 47.07
CA ASN A 467 10.25 -23.03 47.44
C ASN A 467 10.10 -22.47 48.88
N LYS A 468 11.09 -22.65 49.77
CA LYS A 468 11.07 -22.04 51.10
C LYS A 468 11.52 -20.58 51.09
N LYS A 469 12.44 -20.23 50.20
CA LYS A 469 12.98 -18.86 50.07
C LYS A 469 12.17 -18.02 49.08
N HIS A 470 11.67 -18.64 48.03
CA HIS A 470 10.98 -17.97 46.93
C HIS A 470 9.60 -18.62 46.63
N PRO A 471 8.66 -18.65 47.59
CA PRO A 471 7.39 -19.37 47.43
C PRO A 471 6.44 -18.78 46.37
N ASN A 472 6.63 -17.51 46.00
CA ASN A 472 5.74 -16.77 45.08
C ASN A 472 6.45 -16.34 43.79
N LEU A 473 7.64 -16.87 43.50
CA LEU A 473 8.40 -16.48 42.32
C LEU A 473 7.71 -16.98 41.05
N ASP A 474 7.25 -16.05 40.22
CA ASP A 474 6.78 -16.33 38.86
C ASP A 474 7.77 -15.72 37.87
N ILE A 475 8.75 -16.54 37.48
CA ILE A 475 9.86 -16.14 36.60
C ILE A 475 9.33 -15.57 35.27
N ILE A 476 8.23 -16.10 34.74
CA ILE A 476 7.65 -15.62 33.47
C ILE A 476 7.03 -14.24 33.67
N GLU A 477 6.22 -14.06 34.72
CA GLU A 477 5.55 -12.79 34.96
C GLU A 477 6.55 -11.65 35.26
N GLU A 478 7.61 -11.95 36.02
CA GLU A 478 8.71 -11.02 36.29
C GLU A 478 9.48 -10.59 35.03
N LEU A 479 9.53 -11.42 33.98
CA LEU A 479 10.17 -11.04 32.73
C LEU A 479 9.28 -10.16 31.87
N ILE A 480 7.97 -10.40 31.89
CA ILE A 480 7.04 -9.76 30.95
C ILE A 480 6.37 -8.49 31.49
N GLU A 481 6.44 -8.23 32.80
CA GLU A 481 5.82 -7.03 33.38
C GLU A 481 6.28 -5.75 32.66
N GLY A 482 5.35 -5.02 32.03
CA GLY A 482 5.67 -3.79 31.29
C GLY A 482 6.18 -3.99 29.86
N VAL A 483 6.37 -5.23 29.38
CA VAL A 483 6.70 -5.52 27.98
C VAL A 483 5.47 -5.31 27.10
N GLY A 484 5.62 -4.56 26.01
CA GLY A 484 4.53 -4.36 25.04
C GLY A 484 3.38 -3.44 25.50
N ASN A 485 3.59 -2.66 26.57
CA ASN A 485 2.68 -1.58 26.98
C ASN A 485 2.75 -0.42 25.97
N GLU A 486 1.84 -0.44 24.99
CA GLU A 486 1.40 0.71 24.19
C GLU A 486 -0.12 0.84 24.23
#